data_AF-A0A0M1JPC3-F1
#
_entry.id   AF-A0A0M1JPC3-F1
#
_cell.length_a   1.000
_cell.length_b   1.000
_cell.length_c   1.000
_cell.angle_alpha   90.00
_cell.angle_beta   90.00
_cell.angle_gamma   90.00
#
_symmetry.space_group_name_H-M   'P 1'
#
loop_
_entity.id
_entity.type
_entity.pdbx_description
1 polymer ?
#
loop_
_entity_poly.entity_id
_entity_poly.type
_entity_poly.pdbx_seq_one_letter_code
_entity_poly.pdbx_strand_id
1 'polypeptide(L)'
;MSFKITQGLFQFDFTDHYAVLGVPVDAQPNPIRKRYMQIARRLHPDSCKAETPEDQKLASDLLAKLVSPAYNQLTKDRDRAEYTVILKTMAKRLVQEKDQLKINSESAKKLLTSQNFDEDYKKALEELANQEYESFSKTLEMIGQISELNLVYLLRKQSSGQSLTGSPLAAKPAPKAATPTTPTVTPTAAAVTPVEEKKPAAPSVAKSASKIDKLYDRAGEFMKLENFTEAVVQLKEAIKLEPKNSKCHALLGMVYLKQNQASMAKVHIGQALKLNPQEPVALKAKKELEKPADQSSGKSKDKAGKQDNSGGGLFGLFGKKK
;
A
#
# COMPACT_ATOMS: atom_id res chain seq x y z
N MET A 1 -16.42 -6.82 -9.74
CA MET A 1 -16.80 -5.43 -9.45
C MET A 1 -15.58 -4.65 -9.01
N SER A 2 -15.45 -3.38 -9.41
CA SER A 2 -14.43 -2.47 -8.87
C SER A 2 -15.00 -1.74 -7.66
N PHE A 3 -14.42 -1.90 -6.48
CA PHE A 3 -14.81 -1.13 -5.31
C PHE A 3 -14.27 0.29 -5.44
N LYS A 4 -15.15 1.27 -5.55
CA LYS A 4 -14.78 2.68 -5.62
C LYS A 4 -15.17 3.35 -4.31
N ILE A 5 -14.16 3.74 -3.53
CA ILE A 5 -14.30 4.52 -2.32
C ILE A 5 -13.72 5.90 -2.63
N THR A 6 -14.48 6.96 -2.39
CA THR A 6 -14.13 8.33 -2.81
C THR A 6 -13.93 9.29 -1.63
N GLN A 7 -13.86 8.76 -0.42
CA GLN A 7 -13.72 9.54 0.83
C GLN A 7 -12.41 9.24 1.53
N GLY A 8 -12.01 10.13 2.45
CA GLY A 8 -10.78 9.97 3.24
C GLY A 8 -9.51 9.83 2.42
N LEU A 9 -8.61 8.94 2.84
CA LEU A 9 -7.31 8.73 2.17
C LEU A 9 -7.46 8.14 0.75
N PHE A 10 -8.59 7.52 0.42
CA PHE A 10 -8.85 7.00 -0.93
C PHE A 10 -8.92 8.09 -2.00
N GLN A 11 -9.16 9.36 -1.61
CA GLN A 11 -9.12 10.51 -2.53
C GLN A 11 -7.73 10.75 -3.13
N PHE A 12 -6.68 10.23 -2.51
CA PHE A 12 -5.29 10.38 -2.95
C PHE A 12 -4.78 9.11 -3.63
N ASP A 13 -5.71 8.28 -4.13
CA ASP A 13 -5.40 7.07 -4.88
C ASP A 13 -4.41 6.18 -4.09
N PHE A 14 -4.86 5.95 -2.87
CA PHE A 14 -4.20 5.18 -1.83
C PHE A 14 -5.26 4.28 -1.19
N THR A 15 -4.91 3.02 -0.99
CA THR A 15 -5.83 2.08 -0.33
C THR A 15 -5.60 2.14 1.17
N ASP A 16 -6.56 2.66 1.92
CA ASP A 16 -6.48 2.69 3.38
C ASP A 16 -6.80 1.33 3.99
N HIS A 17 -5.78 0.49 4.15
CA HIS A 17 -5.92 -0.85 4.71
C HIS A 17 -6.34 -0.86 6.19
N TYR A 18 -6.07 0.21 6.94
CA TYR A 18 -6.53 0.32 8.32
C TYR A 18 -8.03 0.59 8.36
N ALA A 19 -8.53 1.44 7.46
CA ALA A 19 -9.96 1.68 7.32
C ALA A 19 -10.73 0.45 6.87
N VAL A 20 -10.20 -0.34 5.91
CA VAL A 20 -10.82 -1.59 5.44
C VAL A 20 -11.01 -2.63 6.56
N LEU A 21 -10.15 -2.60 7.58
CA LEU A 21 -10.21 -3.54 8.70
C LEU A 21 -10.84 -2.92 9.97
N GLY A 22 -11.27 -1.66 9.91
CA GLY A 22 -11.78 -0.91 11.06
C GLY A 22 -10.84 -0.96 12.26
N VAL A 23 -9.55 -0.64 12.04
CA VAL A 23 -8.52 -0.59 13.09
C VAL A 23 -7.79 0.75 13.10
N PRO A 24 -7.26 1.19 14.26
CA PRO A 24 -6.42 2.38 14.34
C PRO A 24 -5.22 2.33 13.39
N VAL A 25 -4.81 3.49 12.85
CA VAL A 25 -3.65 3.61 11.93
C VAL A 25 -2.31 3.19 12.55
N ASP A 26 -2.23 3.08 13.88
CA ASP A 26 -1.08 2.63 14.65
C ASP A 26 -1.27 1.23 15.27
N ALA A 27 -2.32 0.52 14.86
CA ALA A 27 -2.68 -0.78 15.41
C ALA A 27 -1.55 -1.81 15.28
N GLN A 28 -1.39 -2.59 16.36
CA GLN A 28 -0.44 -3.70 16.41
C GLN A 28 -1.01 -4.96 15.74
N PRO A 29 -0.17 -5.97 15.39
CA PRO A 29 -0.60 -7.16 14.67
C PRO A 29 -1.74 -7.94 15.33
N ASN A 30 -1.78 -8.00 16.67
CA ASN A 30 -2.80 -8.75 17.41
C ASN A 30 -4.21 -8.18 17.22
N PRO A 31 -4.48 -6.89 17.47
CA PRO A 31 -5.75 -6.24 17.12
C PRO A 31 -6.15 -6.42 15.65
N ILE A 32 -5.21 -6.28 14.71
CA ILE A 32 -5.44 -6.44 13.27
C ILE A 32 -5.96 -7.86 12.97
N ARG A 33 -5.28 -8.88 13.50
CA ARG A 33 -5.70 -10.29 13.34
C ARG A 33 -7.08 -10.54 13.94
N LYS A 34 -7.36 -9.99 15.13
CA LYS A 34 -8.67 -10.16 15.79
C LYS A 34 -9.79 -9.57 14.92
N ARG A 35 -9.62 -8.34 14.42
CA ARG A 35 -10.62 -7.68 13.56
C ARG A 35 -10.80 -8.40 12.23
N TYR A 36 -9.71 -8.81 11.57
CA TYR A 36 -9.80 -9.61 10.35
C TYR A 36 -10.62 -10.89 10.56
N MET A 37 -10.41 -11.62 11.66
CA MET A 37 -11.18 -12.85 11.94
C MET A 37 -12.67 -12.57 12.18
N GLN A 38 -13.01 -11.44 12.79
CA GLN A 38 -14.41 -11.03 12.96
C GLN A 38 -15.07 -10.72 11.60
N ILE A 39 -14.39 -9.94 10.75
CA ILE A 39 -14.87 -9.58 9.42
C ILE A 39 -14.97 -10.82 8.53
N ALA A 40 -13.95 -11.67 8.52
CA ALA A 40 -13.92 -12.90 7.73
C ALA A 40 -15.09 -13.82 8.09
N ARG A 41 -15.42 -14.00 9.37
CA ARG A 41 -16.61 -14.78 9.77
C ARG A 41 -17.92 -14.16 9.26
N ARG A 42 -18.02 -12.84 9.17
CA ARG A 42 -19.21 -12.15 8.63
C ARG A 42 -19.34 -12.33 7.12
N LEU A 43 -18.22 -12.32 6.39
CA LEU A 43 -18.19 -12.32 4.92
C LEU A 43 -17.95 -13.70 4.28
N HIS A 44 -17.51 -14.70 5.04
CA HIS A 44 -17.18 -16.02 4.50
C HIS A 44 -18.44 -16.72 3.98
N PRO A 45 -18.39 -17.38 2.81
CA PRO A 45 -19.57 -17.94 2.18
C PRO A 45 -20.34 -18.92 3.08
N ASP A 46 -19.64 -19.73 3.87
CA ASP A 46 -20.28 -20.74 4.74
C ASP A 46 -20.94 -20.17 6.00
N SER A 47 -20.59 -18.95 6.44
CA SER A 47 -21.10 -18.34 7.69
C SER A 47 -21.82 -17.01 7.49
N CYS A 48 -21.78 -16.45 6.28
CA CYS A 48 -22.45 -15.23 5.89
C CYS A 48 -23.98 -15.39 5.95
N LYS A 49 -24.66 -14.44 6.57
CA LYS A 49 -26.13 -14.38 6.63
C LYS A 49 -26.66 -13.49 5.50
N ALA A 50 -26.31 -13.80 4.25
CA ALA A 50 -26.82 -13.07 3.09
C ALA A 50 -28.28 -13.45 2.81
N GLU A 51 -29.13 -12.46 2.55
CA GLU A 51 -30.53 -12.68 2.18
C GLU A 51 -30.68 -13.00 0.69
N THR A 52 -29.75 -12.51 -0.14
CA THR A 52 -29.78 -12.64 -1.59
C THR A 52 -28.50 -13.30 -2.14
N PRO A 53 -28.58 -14.02 -3.28
CA PRO A 53 -27.38 -14.51 -3.99
C PRO A 53 -26.42 -13.39 -4.39
N GLU A 54 -26.95 -12.20 -4.69
CA GLU A 54 -26.18 -11.00 -5.00
C GLU A 54 -25.35 -10.55 -3.79
N ASP A 55 -25.95 -10.51 -2.60
CA ASP A 55 -25.29 -10.18 -1.34
C ASP A 55 -24.21 -11.20 -0.99
N GLN A 56 -24.49 -12.48 -1.21
CA GLN A 56 -23.51 -13.55 -0.99
C GLN A 56 -22.28 -13.40 -1.89
N LYS A 57 -22.50 -13.05 -3.17
CA LYS A 57 -21.43 -12.75 -4.11
C LYS A 57 -20.66 -11.49 -3.72
N LEU A 58 -21.37 -10.44 -3.28
CA LEU A 58 -20.76 -9.19 -2.82
C LEU A 58 -19.89 -9.41 -1.58
N ALA A 59 -20.36 -10.17 -0.59
CA ALA A 59 -19.60 -10.54 0.61
C ALA A 59 -18.32 -11.31 0.24
N SER A 60 -18.42 -12.29 -0.65
CA SER A 60 -17.27 -13.05 -1.16
C SER A 60 -16.27 -12.14 -1.89
N ASP A 61 -16.75 -11.22 -2.74
CA ASP A 61 -15.92 -10.24 -3.44
C ASP A 61 -15.23 -9.27 -2.48
N LEU A 62 -15.93 -8.78 -1.44
CA LEU A 62 -15.37 -7.90 -0.41
C LEU A 62 -14.25 -8.61 0.36
N LEU A 63 -14.48 -9.85 0.77
CA LEU A 63 -13.48 -10.64 1.49
C LEU A 63 -12.23 -10.88 0.64
N ALA A 64 -12.40 -11.31 -0.61
CA ALA A 64 -11.29 -11.71 -1.47
C ALA A 64 -10.51 -10.52 -2.04
N LYS A 65 -11.19 -9.43 -2.42
CA LYS A 65 -10.58 -8.32 -3.17
C LYS A 65 -10.26 -7.08 -2.33
N LEU A 66 -10.80 -6.98 -1.12
CA LEU A 66 -10.60 -5.81 -0.25
C LEU A 66 -10.00 -6.19 1.10
N VAL A 67 -10.70 -7.04 1.87
CA VAL A 67 -10.33 -7.39 3.25
C VAL A 67 -9.05 -8.22 3.33
N SER A 68 -8.96 -9.31 2.56
CA SER A 68 -7.79 -10.20 2.58
C SER A 68 -6.51 -9.49 2.11
N PRO A 69 -6.52 -8.69 1.03
CA PRO A 69 -5.37 -7.86 0.65
C PRO A 69 -4.95 -6.88 1.76
N ALA A 70 -5.90 -6.19 2.40
CA ALA A 70 -5.61 -5.28 3.50
C ALA A 70 -4.95 -5.99 4.69
N TYR A 71 -5.49 -7.15 5.08
CA TYR A 71 -4.91 -7.98 6.12
C TYR A 71 -3.48 -8.44 5.79
N ASN A 72 -3.26 -8.92 4.57
CA ASN A 72 -1.94 -9.37 4.11
C ASN A 72 -0.91 -8.23 4.12
N GLN A 73 -1.30 -7.02 3.70
CA GLN A 73 -0.42 -5.85 3.70
C GLN A 73 -0.05 -5.45 5.13
N LEU A 74 -0.98 -5.53 6.10
CA LEU A 74 -0.77 -5.07 7.47
C LEU A 74 -0.15 -6.11 8.42
N THR A 75 -0.15 -7.40 8.07
CA THR A 75 0.43 -8.46 8.91
C THR A 75 1.84 -8.87 8.55
N LYS A 76 2.27 -8.63 7.31
CA LYS A 76 3.65 -8.86 6.91
C LYS A 76 4.50 -7.66 7.34
N ASP A 77 5.41 -7.87 8.29
CA ASP A 77 6.18 -6.77 8.92
C ASP A 77 6.80 -5.80 7.92
N ARG A 78 7.39 -6.31 6.84
CA ARG A 78 8.02 -5.49 5.81
C ARG A 78 6.99 -4.68 5.00
N ASP A 79 5.90 -5.33 4.58
CA ASP A 79 4.89 -4.67 3.76
C ASP A 79 4.16 -3.59 4.61
N ARG A 80 3.94 -3.87 5.89
CA ARG A 80 3.45 -2.89 6.87
C ARG A 80 4.45 -1.75 7.09
N ALA A 81 5.75 -2.03 7.17
CA ALA A 81 6.77 -1.00 7.30
C ALA A 81 6.81 -0.06 6.07
N GLU A 82 6.76 -0.63 4.87
CA GLU A 82 6.65 0.13 3.61
C GLU A 82 5.38 0.99 3.62
N TYR A 83 4.23 0.39 3.93
CA TYR A 83 2.95 1.09 4.03
C TYR A 83 2.98 2.23 5.05
N THR A 84 3.62 2.03 6.20
CA THR A 84 3.80 3.05 7.24
C THR A 84 4.63 4.23 6.74
N VAL A 85 5.65 3.99 5.91
CA VAL A 85 6.45 5.06 5.30
C VAL A 85 5.61 5.89 4.33
N ILE A 86 4.80 5.24 3.51
CA ILE A 86 3.88 5.93 2.60
C ILE A 86 2.86 6.74 3.41
N LEU A 87 2.23 6.13 4.41
CA LEU A 87 1.24 6.80 5.27
C LEU A 87 1.83 8.04 5.96
N LYS A 88 3.06 7.95 6.47
CA LYS A 88 3.81 9.09 7.04
C LYS A 88 4.08 10.19 6.01
N THR A 89 4.41 9.80 4.78
CA THR A 89 4.68 10.75 3.69
C THR A 89 3.40 11.47 3.27
N MET A 90 2.28 10.73 3.20
CA MET A 90 0.96 11.31 2.95
C MET A 90 0.54 12.25 4.09
N ALA A 91 0.70 11.84 5.36
CA ALA A 91 0.39 12.69 6.50
C ALA A 91 1.12 14.06 6.45
N LYS A 92 2.40 14.06 6.05
CA LYS A 92 3.15 15.31 5.82
C LYS A 92 2.57 16.16 4.70
N ARG A 93 2.15 15.54 3.59
CA ARG A 93 1.53 16.23 2.46
C ARG A 93 0.16 16.81 2.81
N LEU A 94 -0.65 16.09 3.58
CA LEU A 94 -1.97 16.55 4.03
C LEU A 94 -1.91 17.87 4.80
N VAL A 95 -0.82 18.12 5.54
CA VAL A 95 -0.61 19.41 6.23
C VAL A 95 -0.37 20.55 5.22
N GLN A 96 0.32 20.29 4.12
CA GLN A 96 0.62 21.28 3.08
C GLN A 96 -0.61 21.60 2.21
N GLU A 97 -1.47 20.61 1.98
CA GLU A 97 -2.67 20.70 1.12
C GLU A 97 -3.96 20.80 1.95
N LYS A 98 -3.87 21.25 3.22
CA LYS A 98 -4.98 21.22 4.19
C LYS A 98 -6.24 21.93 3.70
N ASP A 99 -6.09 23.03 2.96
CA ASP A 99 -7.22 23.86 2.49
C ASP A 99 -8.01 23.20 1.35
N GLN A 100 -7.46 22.15 0.73
CA GLN A 100 -8.14 21.41 -0.35
C GLN A 100 -8.92 20.19 0.17
N LEU A 101 -8.82 19.89 1.47
CA LEU A 101 -9.41 18.69 2.08
C LEU A 101 -10.93 18.86 2.23
N LYS A 102 -11.69 17.98 1.58
CA LYS A 102 -13.14 17.84 1.78
C LYS A 102 -13.40 16.82 2.88
N ILE A 103 -13.90 17.29 4.02
CA ILE A 103 -14.26 16.46 5.17
C ILE A 103 -15.79 16.47 5.31
N ASN A 104 -16.41 15.31 5.12
CA ASN A 104 -17.87 15.19 5.06
C ASN A 104 -18.47 14.59 6.34
N SER A 105 -17.79 13.59 6.92
CA SER A 105 -18.24 12.77 8.05
C SER A 105 -18.30 13.59 9.34
N GLU A 106 -19.37 13.41 10.11
CA GLU A 106 -19.57 14.11 11.37
C GLU A 106 -18.50 13.77 12.40
N SER A 107 -18.11 12.49 12.50
CA SER A 107 -17.05 12.02 13.39
C SER A 107 -15.70 12.69 13.08
N ALA A 108 -15.35 12.79 11.79
CA ALA A 108 -14.13 13.46 11.34
C ALA A 108 -14.16 14.98 11.62
N LYS A 109 -15.31 15.65 11.43
CA LYS A 109 -15.50 17.07 11.77
C LYS A 109 -15.35 17.32 13.28
N LYS A 110 -15.94 16.46 14.12
CA LYS A 110 -15.77 16.53 15.59
C LYS A 110 -14.31 16.35 16.00
N LEU A 111 -13.60 15.43 15.35
CA LEU A 111 -12.19 15.15 15.65
C LEU A 111 -11.26 16.33 15.34
N LEU A 112 -11.58 17.15 14.32
CA LEU A 112 -10.78 18.33 13.96
C LEU A 112 -10.66 19.34 15.10
N THR A 113 -11.75 19.56 15.85
CA THR A 113 -11.85 20.57 16.91
C THR A 113 -11.61 20.00 18.30
N SER A 114 -11.57 18.67 18.45
CA SER A 114 -11.34 18.02 19.73
C SER A 114 -9.99 18.39 20.37
N GLN A 115 -9.98 18.56 21.69
CA GLN A 115 -8.75 18.67 22.48
C GLN A 115 -8.11 17.29 22.72
N ASN A 116 -8.92 16.29 23.07
CA ASN A 116 -8.49 14.91 23.35
C ASN A 116 -8.65 14.00 22.14
N PHE A 117 -8.13 14.45 21.00
CA PHE A 117 -8.35 13.81 19.70
C PHE A 117 -7.86 12.35 19.65
N ASP A 118 -6.89 11.93 20.46
CA ASP A 118 -6.45 10.53 20.52
C ASP A 118 -7.53 9.57 21.04
N GLU A 119 -8.25 9.96 22.09
CA GLU A 119 -9.32 9.14 22.68
C GLU A 119 -10.58 9.21 21.83
N ASP A 120 -10.92 10.41 21.35
CA ASP A 120 -12.10 10.62 20.50
C ASP A 120 -11.98 9.89 19.17
N TYR A 121 -10.77 9.83 18.60
CA TYR A 121 -10.48 9.02 17.41
C TYR A 121 -10.76 7.53 17.68
N LYS A 122 -10.26 6.98 18.78
CA LYS A 122 -10.45 5.55 19.10
C LYS A 122 -11.92 5.22 19.32
N LYS A 123 -12.66 6.06 20.06
CA LYS A 123 -14.09 5.88 20.30
C LYS A 123 -14.89 5.93 19.00
N ALA A 124 -14.71 6.98 18.20
CA ALA A 124 -15.41 7.13 16.93
C ALA A 124 -15.07 6.00 15.94
N LEU A 125 -13.81 5.54 15.92
CA LEU A 125 -13.41 4.41 15.10
C LEU A 125 -14.09 3.12 15.55
N GLU A 126 -14.14 2.86 16.86
CA GLU A 126 -14.79 1.65 17.40
C GLU A 126 -16.29 1.62 17.07
N GLU A 127 -16.99 2.75 17.19
CA GLU A 127 -18.40 2.88 16.81
C GLU A 127 -18.64 2.55 15.33
N LEU A 128 -17.86 3.15 14.43
CA LEU A 128 -17.95 2.88 12.98
C LEU A 128 -17.57 1.43 12.65
N ALA A 129 -16.48 0.93 13.26
CA ALA A 129 -15.96 -0.42 13.05
C ALA A 129 -16.94 -1.51 13.48
N ASN A 130 -17.80 -1.27 14.48
CA ASN A 130 -18.80 -2.24 14.89
C ASN A 130 -19.90 -2.43 13.82
N GLN A 131 -20.29 -1.33 13.17
CA GLN A 131 -21.29 -1.29 12.09
C GLN A 131 -20.70 -1.67 10.72
N GLU A 132 -19.38 -1.58 10.59
CA GLU A 132 -18.64 -1.99 9.39
C GLU A 132 -18.94 -3.47 9.06
N TYR A 133 -19.41 -3.71 7.83
CA TYR A 133 -19.86 -5.00 7.31
C TYR A 133 -21.17 -5.57 7.90
N GLU A 134 -21.96 -4.79 8.66
CA GLU A 134 -23.32 -5.23 9.04
C GLU A 134 -24.30 -5.14 7.86
N SER A 135 -24.10 -4.16 6.97
CA SER A 135 -24.86 -3.99 5.74
C SER A 135 -23.90 -3.89 4.55
N PHE A 136 -24.03 -4.81 3.58
CA PHE A 136 -23.13 -4.86 2.44
C PHE A 136 -23.25 -3.64 1.53
N SER A 137 -24.46 -3.09 1.39
CA SER A 137 -24.70 -1.86 0.61
C SER A 137 -24.04 -0.63 1.21
N LYS A 138 -23.93 -0.55 2.55
CA LYS A 138 -23.29 0.56 3.28
C LYS A 138 -21.79 0.35 3.55
N THR A 139 -21.25 -0.82 3.24
CA THR A 139 -19.87 -1.18 3.61
C THR A 139 -18.84 -0.21 3.04
N LEU A 140 -18.93 0.13 1.75
CA LEU A 140 -17.95 1.03 1.12
C LEU A 140 -18.04 2.47 1.67
N GLU A 141 -19.25 2.91 2.04
CA GLU A 141 -19.46 4.20 2.68
C GLU A 141 -18.81 4.23 4.07
N MET A 142 -19.03 3.18 4.89
CA MET A 142 -18.42 3.07 6.22
C MET A 142 -16.88 3.05 6.17
N ILE A 143 -16.30 2.29 5.23
CA ILE A 143 -14.84 2.30 5.02
C ILE A 143 -14.36 3.71 4.63
N GLY A 144 -15.14 4.43 3.81
CA GLY A 144 -14.89 5.83 3.47
C GLY A 144 -14.87 6.75 4.68
N GLN A 145 -15.86 6.63 5.57
CA GLN A 145 -15.95 7.41 6.81
C GLN A 145 -14.80 7.11 7.78
N ILE A 146 -14.44 5.82 7.96
CA ILE A 146 -13.29 5.43 8.77
C ILE A 146 -11.99 5.99 8.16
N SER A 147 -11.86 5.95 6.83
CA SER A 147 -10.67 6.51 6.18
C SER A 147 -10.58 8.04 6.29
N GLU A 148 -11.71 8.74 6.30
CA GLU A 148 -11.74 10.18 6.54
C GLU A 148 -11.41 10.53 8.00
N LEU A 149 -11.86 9.70 8.93
CA LEU A 149 -11.46 9.78 10.34
C LEU A 149 -9.95 9.55 10.51
N ASN A 150 -9.37 8.55 9.83
CA ASN A 150 -7.94 8.30 9.78
C ASN A 150 -7.17 9.50 9.21
N LEU A 151 -7.65 10.08 8.11
CA LEU A 151 -7.07 11.26 7.48
C LEU A 151 -6.97 12.43 8.47
N VAL A 152 -8.08 12.76 9.16
CA VAL A 152 -8.10 13.84 10.15
C VAL A 152 -7.17 13.54 11.33
N TYR A 153 -7.15 12.29 11.79
CA TYR A 153 -6.25 11.87 12.85
C TYR A 153 -4.77 12.06 12.48
N LEU A 154 -4.38 11.64 11.28
CA LEU A 154 -3.03 11.83 10.76
C LEU A 154 -2.66 13.32 10.63
N LEU A 155 -3.58 14.14 10.13
CA LEU A 155 -3.42 15.60 10.03
C LEU A 155 -3.16 16.23 11.40
N ARG A 156 -3.94 15.84 12.42
CA ARG A 156 -3.82 16.30 13.80
C ARG A 156 -2.50 15.87 14.44
N LYS A 157 -2.12 14.59 14.31
CA LYS A 157 -0.83 14.07 14.80
C LYS A 157 0.37 14.79 14.19
N GLN A 158 0.32 15.05 12.88
CA GLN A 158 1.40 15.74 12.20
C GLN A 158 1.49 17.21 12.61
N SER A 159 0.36 17.87 12.86
CA SER A 159 0.29 19.25 13.34
C SER A 159 0.73 19.41 14.80
N SER A 160 0.54 18.39 15.64
CA SER A 160 0.97 18.38 17.05
C SER A 160 2.43 17.94 17.25
N GLY A 161 3.15 17.63 16.16
CA GLY A 161 4.54 17.16 16.23
C GLY A 161 4.71 15.72 16.76
N GLN A 162 3.61 14.98 16.94
CA GLN A 162 3.65 13.60 17.42
C GLN A 162 3.88 12.62 16.26
N SER A 163 5.04 11.95 16.27
CA SER A 163 5.39 10.92 15.27
C SER A 163 4.49 9.68 15.41
N LEU A 164 4.07 9.10 14.28
CA LEU A 164 3.28 7.85 14.17
C LEU A 164 4.04 6.58 14.61
N THR A 165 5.08 6.73 15.42
CA THR A 165 5.82 5.61 16.01
C THR A 165 5.27 5.36 17.40
N GLY A 166 4.44 4.32 17.52
CA GLY A 166 4.25 3.65 18.80
C GLY A 166 5.62 3.30 19.41
N SER A 167 5.69 3.46 20.73
CA SER A 167 6.82 3.25 21.66
C SER A 167 8.06 2.51 21.12
N PRO A 168 9.28 2.98 21.45
CA PRO A 168 10.52 2.33 21.02
C PRO A 168 10.56 0.89 21.52
N LEU A 169 10.89 -0.03 20.61
CA LEU A 169 11.42 -1.35 20.94
C LEU A 169 12.48 -1.17 22.03
N ALA A 170 12.23 -1.83 23.17
CA ALA A 170 13.09 -1.84 24.33
C ALA A 170 14.56 -2.01 23.92
N ALA A 171 15.35 -0.96 24.14
CA ALA A 171 16.80 -1.06 24.12
C ALA A 171 17.20 -2.01 25.25
N LYS A 172 17.77 -3.16 24.86
CA LYS A 172 18.44 -4.07 25.77
C LYS A 172 19.56 -3.28 26.48
N PRO A 173 19.67 -3.30 27.82
CA PRO A 173 20.72 -2.56 28.51
C PRO A 173 22.08 -3.20 28.18
N ALA A 174 22.97 -2.43 27.58
CA ALA A 174 24.40 -2.77 27.55
C ALA A 174 24.97 -2.54 28.96
N PRO A 175 25.80 -3.46 29.50
CA PRO A 175 26.41 -3.28 30.81
C PRO A 175 27.47 -2.16 30.77
N LYS A 176 27.46 -1.35 31.83
CA LYS A 176 28.33 -0.19 32.06
C LYS A 176 29.81 -0.60 32.12
N ALA A 177 30.63 0.30 31.58
CA ALA A 177 32.08 0.31 31.64
C ALA A 177 32.62 0.43 33.08
N ALA A 178 33.73 -0.27 33.35
CA ALA A 178 34.66 0.04 34.44
C ALA A 178 35.84 0.84 33.86
N THR A 179 36.31 1.79 34.64
CA THR A 179 37.27 2.88 34.35
C THR A 179 38.74 2.44 34.33
N PRO A 180 39.66 3.33 33.91
CA PRO A 180 40.98 2.99 33.37
C PRO A 180 42.11 3.09 34.41
N THR A 181 43.21 2.39 34.16
CA THR A 181 44.55 2.76 34.66
C THR A 181 45.58 2.46 33.57
N THR A 182 46.33 3.49 33.18
CA THR A 182 47.61 3.39 32.46
C THR A 182 48.74 3.12 33.48
N PRO A 183 49.90 2.58 33.05
CA PRO A 183 50.97 3.45 32.58
C PRO A 183 51.74 2.93 31.34
N THR A 184 52.01 3.88 30.44
CA THR A 184 53.29 4.22 29.80
C THR A 184 54.37 3.14 29.61
N VAL A 185 54.71 2.84 28.34
CA VAL A 185 56.09 2.91 27.82
C VAL A 185 56.08 3.34 26.34
N THR A 186 57.05 4.17 25.99
CA THR A 186 57.33 4.96 24.79
C THR A 186 58.03 4.15 23.65
N PRO A 187 58.38 4.76 22.49
CA PRO A 187 58.11 4.23 21.14
C PRO A 187 59.33 3.63 20.42
N THR A 188 59.13 3.02 19.25
CA THR A 188 60.16 2.96 18.21
C THR A 188 59.50 3.02 16.82
N ALA A 189 60.08 3.87 15.99
CA ALA A 189 59.69 4.26 14.65
C ALA A 189 59.87 3.14 13.62
N ALA A 190 59.10 3.18 12.52
CA ALA A 190 59.64 3.27 11.15
C ALA A 190 58.54 3.21 10.08
N ALA A 191 58.72 4.08 9.09
CA ALA A 191 58.47 3.89 7.66
C ALA A 191 57.03 3.93 7.10
N VAL A 192 56.84 5.00 6.34
CA VAL A 192 55.83 5.32 5.34
C VAL A 192 55.86 4.32 4.16
N THR A 193 54.69 3.86 3.69
CA THR A 193 54.18 4.04 2.30
C THR A 193 52.84 3.29 2.09
N PRO A 194 52.00 3.73 1.13
CA PRO A 194 50.62 3.26 0.95
C PRO A 194 50.53 2.16 -0.12
N VAL A 195 49.86 1.04 0.17
CA VAL A 195 49.56 0.00 -0.83
C VAL A 195 48.14 -0.55 -0.62
N GLU A 196 47.27 -0.15 -1.55
CA GLU A 196 46.31 -0.99 -2.26
C GLU A 196 45.17 -1.70 -1.47
N GLU A 197 43.97 -1.18 -1.74
CA GLU A 197 42.67 -1.73 -1.39
C GLU A 197 42.45 -3.09 -2.08
N LYS A 198 42.80 -4.19 -1.41
CA LYS A 198 42.45 -5.55 -1.84
C LYS A 198 41.20 -6.07 -1.13
N LYS A 199 40.08 -5.97 -1.84
CA LYS A 199 38.84 -6.72 -1.63
C LYS A 199 39.09 -8.23 -1.65
N PRO A 200 38.42 -8.99 -0.78
CA PRO A 200 37.97 -10.34 -1.12
C PRO A 200 36.44 -10.42 -1.10
N ALA A 201 35.83 -10.72 -2.25
CA ALA A 201 34.42 -11.11 -2.37
C ALA A 201 34.30 -12.38 -3.21
N ALA A 202 33.18 -13.08 -2.99
CA ALA A 202 32.57 -14.19 -3.77
C ALA A 202 32.51 -15.46 -2.92
N PRO A 203 31.30 -15.87 -2.44
CA PRO A 203 30.29 -16.43 -3.34
C PRO A 203 28.80 -16.08 -3.06
N SER A 204 28.45 -15.33 -2.00
CA SER A 204 27.03 -15.10 -1.64
C SER A 204 26.37 -13.93 -2.40
N VAL A 205 27.12 -12.86 -2.69
CA VAL A 205 26.61 -11.63 -3.33
C VAL A 205 26.24 -11.85 -4.80
N ALA A 206 26.99 -12.67 -5.52
CA ALA A 206 26.72 -12.95 -6.94
C ALA A 206 25.42 -13.73 -7.15
N LYS A 207 25.09 -14.65 -6.23
CA LYS A 207 23.83 -15.41 -6.27
C LYS A 207 22.62 -14.54 -5.96
N SER A 208 22.74 -13.59 -5.02
CA SER A 208 21.63 -12.67 -4.70
C SER A 208 21.41 -11.66 -5.82
N ALA A 209 22.48 -11.11 -6.41
CA ALA A 209 22.40 -10.21 -7.56
C ALA A 209 21.70 -10.89 -8.75
N SER A 210 22.11 -12.11 -9.11
CA SER A 210 21.45 -12.90 -10.17
C SER A 210 19.97 -13.20 -9.87
N LYS A 211 19.60 -13.36 -8.59
CA LYS A 211 18.20 -13.54 -8.20
C LYS A 211 17.40 -12.24 -8.34
N ILE A 212 17.97 -11.10 -7.97
CA ILE A 212 17.34 -9.78 -8.10
C ILE A 212 17.10 -9.43 -9.56
N ASP A 213 18.09 -9.67 -10.43
CA ASP A 213 17.96 -9.43 -11.87
C ASP A 213 16.80 -10.25 -12.46
N LYS A 214 16.69 -11.54 -12.10
CA LYS A 214 15.56 -12.39 -12.52
C LYS A 214 14.20 -11.87 -12.05
N LEU A 215 14.12 -11.38 -10.81
CA LEU A 215 12.88 -10.80 -10.27
C LEU A 215 12.53 -9.50 -10.98
N TYR A 216 13.52 -8.68 -11.29
CA TYR A 216 13.36 -7.44 -12.06
C TYR A 216 12.87 -7.72 -13.49
N ASP A 217 13.48 -8.69 -14.18
CA ASP A 217 13.12 -9.06 -15.55
C ASP A 217 11.69 -9.60 -15.61
N ARG A 218 11.32 -10.50 -14.68
CA ARG A 218 9.94 -11.00 -14.56
C ARG A 218 8.93 -9.89 -14.31
N ALA A 219 9.27 -8.92 -13.47
CA ALA A 219 8.41 -7.76 -13.26
C ALA A 219 8.20 -6.97 -14.56
N GLY A 220 9.27 -6.79 -15.35
CA GLY A 220 9.20 -6.19 -16.68
C GLY A 220 8.31 -6.98 -17.67
N GLU A 221 8.34 -8.31 -17.61
CA GLU A 221 7.45 -9.17 -18.40
C GLU A 221 5.99 -9.00 -17.98
N PHE A 222 5.70 -9.05 -16.67
CA PHE A 222 4.36 -8.83 -16.16
C PHE A 222 3.82 -7.43 -16.50
N MET A 223 4.69 -6.41 -16.50
CA MET A 223 4.31 -5.08 -16.97
C MET A 223 3.90 -5.04 -18.44
N LYS A 224 4.60 -5.77 -19.33
CA LYS A 224 4.23 -5.88 -20.75
C LYS A 224 2.88 -6.57 -20.94
N LEU A 225 2.55 -7.50 -20.03
CA LEU A 225 1.27 -8.22 -20.00
C LEU A 225 0.16 -7.44 -19.27
N GLU A 226 0.42 -6.21 -18.84
CA GLU A 226 -0.47 -5.39 -18.01
C GLU A 226 -0.89 -6.07 -16.68
N ASN A 227 -0.20 -7.12 -16.26
CA ASN A 227 -0.39 -7.78 -14.98
C ASN A 227 0.39 -7.06 -13.89
N PHE A 228 -0.09 -5.86 -13.54
CA PHE A 228 0.59 -4.99 -12.59
C PHE A 228 0.65 -5.58 -11.17
N THR A 229 -0.31 -6.43 -10.79
CA THR A 229 -0.34 -7.08 -9.48
C THR A 229 0.88 -7.99 -9.28
N GLU A 230 1.13 -8.87 -10.23
CA GLU A 230 2.31 -9.77 -10.18
C GLU A 230 3.62 -8.99 -10.31
N ALA A 231 3.66 -7.94 -11.14
CA ALA A 231 4.83 -7.08 -11.24
C ALA A 231 5.21 -6.45 -9.89
N VAL A 232 4.22 -5.96 -9.11
CA VAL A 232 4.45 -5.47 -7.74
C VAL A 232 5.02 -6.57 -6.85
N VAL A 233 4.48 -7.79 -6.92
CA VAL A 233 4.97 -8.92 -6.10
C VAL A 233 6.45 -9.20 -6.38
N GLN A 234 6.85 -9.33 -7.65
CA GLN A 234 8.24 -9.60 -8.02
C GLN A 234 9.18 -8.48 -7.56
N LEU A 235 8.78 -7.21 -7.77
CA LEU A 235 9.59 -6.05 -7.38
C LEU A 235 9.72 -5.90 -5.87
N LYS A 236 8.63 -6.18 -5.14
CA LYS A 236 8.69 -6.23 -3.68
C LYS A 236 9.64 -7.34 -3.24
N GLU A 237 9.63 -8.53 -3.84
CA GLU A 237 10.63 -9.56 -3.51
C GLU A 237 12.06 -9.09 -3.79
N ALA A 238 12.30 -8.43 -4.93
CA ALA A 238 13.62 -7.88 -5.27
C ALA A 238 14.10 -6.85 -4.23
N ILE A 239 13.24 -5.92 -3.83
CA ILE A 239 13.52 -4.92 -2.78
C ILE A 239 13.73 -5.58 -1.42
N LYS A 240 13.18 -6.79 -1.17
CA LYS A 240 13.51 -7.57 0.04
C LYS A 240 14.98 -7.90 0.12
N LEU A 241 15.51 -8.34 -1.01
CA LEU A 241 16.87 -8.85 -1.12
C LEU A 241 17.86 -7.70 -1.12
N GLU A 242 17.48 -6.58 -1.76
CA GLU A 242 18.29 -5.37 -1.80
C GLU A 242 17.42 -4.11 -1.64
N PRO A 243 17.24 -3.62 -0.40
CA PRO A 243 16.43 -2.44 -0.10
C PRO A 243 16.96 -1.12 -0.68
N LYS A 244 18.17 -1.11 -1.24
CA LYS A 244 18.82 0.08 -1.82
C LYS A 244 18.96 0.01 -3.34
N ASN A 245 18.21 -0.89 -4.00
CA ASN A 245 18.26 -1.04 -5.44
C ASN A 245 17.40 0.05 -6.14
N SER A 246 18.05 1.02 -6.79
CA SER A 246 17.35 2.15 -7.45
C SER A 246 16.42 1.67 -8.58
N LYS A 247 16.86 0.69 -9.37
CA LYS A 247 16.10 0.16 -10.52
C LYS A 247 14.79 -0.47 -10.07
N CYS A 248 14.82 -1.28 -9.01
CA CYS A 248 13.62 -1.94 -8.49
C CYS A 248 12.62 -0.92 -7.92
N HIS A 249 13.10 0.10 -7.19
CA HIS A 249 12.24 1.18 -6.73
C HIS A 249 11.66 2.01 -7.89
N ALA A 250 12.46 2.28 -8.93
CA ALA A 250 12.01 3.03 -10.10
C ALA A 250 10.93 2.28 -10.87
N LEU A 251 11.15 0.98 -11.12
CA LEU A 251 10.19 0.15 -11.83
C LEU A 251 8.91 -0.04 -11.00
N LEU A 252 9.02 -0.20 -9.68
CA LEU A 252 7.86 -0.29 -8.80
C LEU A 252 7.04 1.01 -8.83
N GLY A 253 7.71 2.16 -8.82
CA GLY A 253 7.04 3.45 -9.00
C GLY A 253 6.32 3.57 -10.35
N MET A 254 6.92 3.09 -11.43
CA MET A 254 6.28 3.03 -12.75
C MET A 254 5.07 2.08 -12.76
N VAL A 255 5.16 0.92 -12.12
CA VAL A 255 4.04 -0.02 -11.98
C VAL A 255 2.88 0.64 -11.24
N TYR A 256 3.16 1.35 -10.14
CA TYR A 256 2.14 2.08 -9.41
C TYR A 256 1.49 3.18 -10.26
N LEU A 257 2.24 3.91 -11.09
CA LEU A 257 1.63 4.84 -12.06
C LEU A 257 0.65 4.17 -13.00
N LYS A 258 0.99 2.97 -13.51
CA LYS A 258 0.09 2.22 -14.40
C LYS A 258 -1.14 1.67 -13.68
N GLN A 259 -1.05 1.45 -12.37
CA GLN A 259 -2.20 1.15 -11.51
C GLN A 259 -3.01 2.39 -11.12
N ASN A 260 -2.70 3.55 -11.69
CA ASN A 260 -3.17 4.88 -11.30
C ASN A 260 -2.75 5.34 -9.90
N GLN A 261 -1.99 4.53 -9.15
CA GLN A 261 -1.45 4.74 -7.79
C GLN A 261 -0.33 5.80 -7.72
N ALA A 262 -0.62 7.04 -8.13
CA ALA A 262 0.31 8.18 -8.21
C ALA A 262 0.98 8.51 -6.86
N SER A 263 0.25 8.38 -5.74
CA SER A 263 0.82 8.63 -4.41
C SER A 263 1.91 7.61 -4.05
N MET A 264 1.63 6.32 -4.28
CA MET A 264 2.60 5.23 -4.11
C MET A 264 3.78 5.39 -5.06
N ALA A 265 3.49 5.73 -6.32
CA ALA A 265 4.49 5.96 -7.34
C ALA A 265 5.48 7.06 -6.92
N LYS A 266 4.98 8.20 -6.44
CA LYS A 266 5.81 9.33 -6.00
C LYS A 266 6.77 8.95 -4.89
N VAL A 267 6.34 8.11 -3.94
CA VAL A 267 7.20 7.60 -2.86
C VAL A 267 8.34 6.75 -3.43
N HIS A 268 8.03 5.76 -4.26
CA HIS A 268 9.04 4.84 -4.80
C HIS A 268 9.96 5.50 -5.83
N ILE A 269 9.45 6.41 -6.66
CA ILE A 269 10.23 7.23 -7.59
C ILE A 269 11.16 8.16 -6.80
N GLY A 270 10.65 8.78 -5.74
CA GLY A 270 11.46 9.61 -4.85
C GLY A 270 12.59 8.82 -4.19
N GLN A 271 12.32 7.59 -3.75
CA GLN A 271 13.35 6.71 -3.19
C GLN A 271 14.38 6.30 -4.25
N ALA A 272 13.94 5.95 -5.46
CA ALA A 272 14.84 5.63 -6.57
C ALA A 272 15.78 6.79 -6.91
N LEU A 273 15.25 8.01 -7.01
CA LEU A 273 16.04 9.22 -7.31
C LEU A 273 16.97 9.65 -6.16
N LYS A 274 16.63 9.32 -4.90
CA LYS A 274 17.55 9.49 -3.77
C LYS A 274 18.73 8.53 -3.84
N LEU A 275 18.49 7.29 -4.27
CA LEU A 275 19.52 6.26 -4.39
C LEU A 275 20.39 6.47 -5.65
N ASN A 276 19.76 6.82 -6.77
CA ASN A 276 20.41 7.17 -8.03
C ASN A 276 19.65 8.31 -8.72
N PRO A 277 20.16 9.55 -8.64
CA PRO A 277 19.52 10.72 -9.27
C PRO A 277 19.38 10.63 -10.80
N GLN A 278 20.17 9.79 -11.47
CA GLN A 278 20.16 9.62 -12.92
C GLN A 278 19.41 8.36 -13.38
N GLU A 279 18.67 7.70 -12.50
CA GLU A 279 17.91 6.49 -12.84
C GLU A 279 16.88 6.76 -13.95
N PRO A 280 17.06 6.24 -15.19
CA PRO A 280 16.26 6.65 -16.35
C PRO A 280 14.77 6.38 -16.19
N VAL A 281 14.41 5.22 -15.60
CA VAL A 281 13.02 4.84 -15.36
C VAL A 281 12.38 5.78 -14.35
N ALA A 282 13.11 6.18 -13.30
CA ALA A 282 12.60 7.09 -12.28
C ALA A 282 12.43 8.50 -12.82
N LEU A 283 13.36 8.99 -13.66
CA LEU A 283 13.23 10.29 -14.32
C LEU A 283 12.05 10.32 -15.29
N LYS A 284 11.83 9.24 -16.05
CA LYS A 284 10.66 9.11 -16.93
C LYS A 284 9.36 9.11 -16.12
N ALA A 285 9.30 8.31 -15.05
CA ALA A 285 8.14 8.22 -14.18
C ALA A 285 7.85 9.55 -13.46
N LYS A 286 8.88 10.28 -13.03
CA LYS A 286 8.76 11.62 -12.46
C LYS A 286 8.12 12.61 -13.46
N LYS A 287 8.57 12.60 -14.72
CA LYS A 287 7.95 13.41 -15.78
C LYS A 287 6.48 13.03 -16.02
N GLU A 288 6.13 11.75 -15.90
CA GLU A 288 4.74 11.28 -16.05
C GLU A 288 3.87 11.72 -14.86
N LEU A 289 4.42 11.77 -13.64
CA LEU A 289 3.75 12.32 -12.44
C LEU A 289 3.51 13.84 -12.50
N GLU A 290 4.40 14.58 -13.16
CA GLU A 290 4.35 16.05 -13.23
C GLU A 290 3.43 16.55 -14.35
N LYS A 291 2.98 15.68 -15.24
CA LYS A 291 1.98 16.05 -16.25
C LYS A 291 0.63 16.26 -15.56
N PRO A 292 -0.06 17.40 -15.80
CA PRO A 292 -1.41 17.59 -15.30
C PRO A 292 -2.32 16.47 -15.82
N ALA A 293 -3.26 16.02 -14.98
CA ALA A 293 -4.11 14.85 -15.18
C ALA A 293 -5.18 15.02 -16.29
N ASP A 294 -4.85 15.69 -17.38
CA ASP A 294 -5.59 15.71 -18.63
C ASP A 294 -4.74 15.01 -19.69
N GLN A 295 -5.32 13.98 -20.33
CA GLN A 295 -4.76 13.16 -21.44
C GLN A 295 -4.05 11.83 -21.11
N SER A 296 -4.60 11.02 -20.19
CA SER A 296 -4.54 9.55 -20.32
C SER A 296 -5.91 8.90 -20.52
N SER A 297 -6.92 9.70 -20.87
CA SER A 297 -8.18 9.19 -21.39
C SER A 297 -7.96 8.53 -22.76
N GLY A 298 -8.18 7.22 -22.81
CA GLY A 298 -8.73 6.57 -24.00
C GLY A 298 -7.78 5.70 -24.81
N LYS A 299 -7.86 4.38 -24.60
CA LYS A 299 -8.27 3.45 -25.67
C LYS A 299 -8.69 2.08 -25.10
N SER A 300 -9.70 2.07 -24.23
CA SER A 300 -10.64 0.94 -24.28
C SER A 300 -11.58 1.24 -25.43
N LYS A 301 -11.34 0.59 -26.57
CA LYS A 301 -12.26 0.60 -27.70
C LYS A 301 -13.48 -0.22 -27.28
N ASP A 302 -14.54 0.48 -26.86
CA ASP A 302 -15.89 -0.03 -26.95
C ASP A 302 -16.17 -0.39 -28.41
N LYS A 303 -16.43 -1.67 -28.67
CA LYS A 303 -17.19 -2.11 -29.83
C LYS A 303 -18.52 -2.64 -29.30
N ALA A 304 -19.50 -1.75 -29.24
CA ALA A 304 -20.90 -2.11 -29.16
C ALA A 304 -21.69 -1.29 -30.18
N GLY A 305 -22.50 -1.99 -30.97
CA GLY A 305 -23.58 -1.43 -31.78
C GLY A 305 -23.43 -1.68 -33.28
N LYS A 306 -24.15 -2.68 -33.82
CA LYS A 306 -25.54 -2.47 -34.24
C LYS A 306 -26.23 -3.78 -34.60
N GLN A 307 -27.48 -3.91 -34.11
CA GLN A 307 -28.50 -4.84 -34.58
C GLN A 307 -28.77 -4.60 -36.08
N ASP A 308 -28.96 -5.68 -36.83
CA ASP A 308 -29.94 -5.72 -37.90
C ASP A 308 -30.93 -6.84 -37.61
N ASN A 309 -32.19 -6.44 -37.47
CA ASN A 309 -33.34 -7.30 -37.40
C ASN A 309 -33.95 -7.33 -38.80
N SER A 310 -33.97 -8.48 -39.46
CA SER A 310 -34.91 -8.75 -40.56
C SER A 310 -35.27 -10.23 -40.54
N GLY A 311 -36.58 -10.47 -40.44
CA GLY A 311 -37.16 -11.77 -40.23
C GLY A 311 -37.32 -12.61 -41.49
N GLY A 312 -37.76 -13.85 -41.27
CA GLY A 312 -38.15 -14.76 -42.33
C GLY A 312 -38.22 -16.19 -41.81
N GLY A 313 -39.33 -16.54 -41.17
CA GLY A 313 -39.63 -17.94 -40.89
C GLY A 313 -40.05 -18.66 -42.16
N LEU A 314 -39.56 -19.88 -42.37
CA LEU A 314 -40.19 -20.87 -43.23
C LEU A 314 -39.90 -22.29 -42.72
N PHE A 315 -41.01 -23.03 -42.62
CA PHE A 315 -41.22 -24.46 -42.47
C PHE A 315 -40.22 -25.40 -43.17
N GLY A 316 -40.10 -26.64 -42.65
CA GLY A 316 -39.74 -27.82 -43.45
C GLY A 316 -38.89 -28.85 -42.70
N LEU A 317 -39.45 -29.81 -41.94
CA LEU A 317 -39.89 -31.15 -42.36
C LEU A 317 -38.76 -32.13 -42.79
N PHE A 318 -38.78 -33.31 -42.15
CA PHE A 318 -38.23 -34.62 -42.56
C PHE A 318 -36.72 -34.92 -42.53
N GLY A 319 -36.38 -36.06 -41.92
CA GLY A 319 -35.10 -36.74 -42.17
C GLY A 319 -34.76 -37.90 -41.23
N LYS A 320 -35.58 -38.96 -41.26
CA LYS A 320 -35.45 -40.22 -40.51
C LYS A 320 -34.32 -41.12 -41.06
N LYS A 321 -33.84 -42.04 -40.20
CA LYS A 321 -33.09 -43.31 -40.42
C LYS A 321 -31.56 -43.19 -40.46
N LYS A 322 -30.79 -44.11 -39.87
CA LYS A 322 -31.05 -45.49 -39.44
C LYS A 322 -30.69 -45.73 -37.98
#